data_AF-A0A7X7SLP8-F1
#
_entry.id   AF-A0A7X7SLP8-F1
#
_cell.length_a   1.000
_cell.length_b   1.000
_cell.length_c   1.000
_cell.angle_alpha   90.00
_cell.angle_beta   90.00
_cell.angle_gamma   90.00
#
_symmetry.space_group_name_H-M   'P 1'
#
loop_
_entity.id
_entity.type
_entity.pdbx_description
1 polymer ?
#
loop_
_entity_poly.entity_id
_entity_poly.type
_entity_poly.pdbx_seq_one_letter_code
_entity_poly.pdbx_strand_id
1 'polypeptide(L)'
;MKAPVTEASTVCAWCGRPLAAPVGRGRPRRYCSSRCRSAAYRSRFRAWSFLKTEAPPLAFAADAELLGLGQGVPRPEESTAASVSETLLTALFVCAELRRHSIAAVPPLAARCGAVAEALDVALSHEFGPLLAAGHKQRDPESPPERS
;
A
#
# COMPACT_ATOMS: atom_id res chain seq x y z
N MET A 1 21.79 19.88 -22.96
CA MET A 1 21.37 18.67 -22.22
C MET A 1 19.89 18.45 -22.50
N LYS A 2 19.51 17.41 -23.28
CA LYS A 2 18.11 17.14 -23.65
C LYS A 2 17.44 16.34 -22.53
N ALA A 3 16.30 16.84 -22.04
CA ALA A 3 15.48 16.17 -21.04
C ALA A 3 14.98 14.79 -21.53
N PRO A 4 14.84 13.79 -20.63
CA PRO A 4 14.32 12.49 -21.02
C PRO A 4 12.87 12.60 -21.48
N VAL A 5 12.61 12.12 -22.68
CA VAL A 5 11.27 11.96 -23.25
C VAL A 5 10.53 10.99 -22.34
N THR A 6 9.51 11.47 -21.64
CA THR A 6 8.64 10.63 -20.81
C THR A 6 7.88 9.68 -21.72
N GLU A 7 8.26 8.41 -21.71
CA GLU A 7 7.54 7.35 -22.41
C GLU A 7 6.07 7.39 -22.00
N ALA A 8 5.22 7.62 -23.00
CA ALA A 8 3.78 7.58 -22.85
C ALA A 8 3.38 6.19 -22.34
N SER A 9 2.82 6.10 -21.13
CA SER A 9 2.30 4.85 -20.59
C SER A 9 1.36 4.20 -21.62
N THR A 10 1.69 3.00 -22.07
CA THR A 10 0.90 2.25 -23.08
C THR A 10 -0.32 1.56 -22.48
N VAL A 11 -0.51 1.67 -21.16
CA VAL A 11 -1.58 1.03 -20.39
C VAL A 11 -2.35 2.04 -19.55
N CYS A 12 -3.64 1.76 -19.33
CA CYS A 12 -4.53 2.57 -18.52
C CYS A 12 -4.12 2.52 -17.05
N ALA A 13 -3.87 3.67 -16.44
CA ALA A 13 -3.46 3.79 -15.03
C ALA A 13 -4.54 3.37 -14.01
N TRP A 14 -5.72 2.93 -14.44
CA TRP A 14 -6.79 2.44 -13.56
C TRP A 14 -7.05 0.93 -13.73
N CYS A 15 -7.17 0.45 -14.97
CA CYS A 15 -7.59 -0.93 -15.26
C CYS A 15 -6.54 -1.76 -16.01
N GLY A 16 -5.36 -1.20 -16.28
CA GLY A 16 -4.27 -1.89 -16.97
C GLY A 16 -4.48 -2.16 -18.47
N ARG A 17 -5.67 -1.86 -19.03
CA ARG A 17 -5.95 -2.08 -20.46
C ARG A 17 -5.05 -1.25 -21.37
N PRO A 18 -4.67 -1.78 -22.56
CA PRO A 18 -3.85 -1.04 -23.51
C PRO A 18 -4.55 0.25 -23.95
N LEU A 19 -3.78 1.32 -24.04
CA LEU A 19 -4.22 2.60 -24.57
C LEU A 19 -3.95 2.64 -26.06
N ALA A 20 -4.87 3.25 -26.82
CA ALA A 20 -4.63 3.53 -28.23
C ALA A 20 -3.32 4.34 -28.36
N ALA A 21 -2.51 3.94 -29.35
CA ALA A 21 -1.25 4.61 -29.63
C ALA A 21 -1.47 6.13 -29.75
N PRO A 22 -0.57 6.97 -29.19
CA PRO A 22 -0.72 8.42 -29.27
C PRO A 22 -0.71 8.86 -30.74
N VAL A 23 -1.88 9.28 -31.24
CA VAL A 23 -2.04 9.76 -32.61
C VAL A 23 -1.67 11.25 -32.63
N GLY A 24 -0.40 11.55 -32.93
CA GLY A 24 0.10 12.91 -33.14
C GLY A 24 0.83 13.56 -31.96
N ARG A 25 1.13 14.86 -32.12
CA ARG A 25 1.79 15.69 -31.09
C ARG A 25 0.77 16.14 -30.05
N GLY A 26 0.77 15.51 -28.89
CA GLY A 26 -0.12 15.85 -27.77
C GLY A 26 0.23 15.11 -26.48
N ARG A 27 -0.40 15.52 -25.37
CA ARG A 27 -0.20 14.87 -24.07
C ARG A 27 -0.72 13.41 -24.15
N PRO A 28 0.09 12.41 -23.76
CA PRO A 28 -0.35 11.02 -23.82
C PRO A 28 -1.54 10.78 -22.89
N ARG A 29 -2.46 9.91 -23.34
CA ARG A 29 -3.61 9.51 -22.53
C ARG A 29 -3.10 8.69 -21.35
N ARG A 30 -3.69 8.90 -20.18
CA ARG A 30 -3.45 8.06 -18.97
C ARG A 30 -4.56 7.03 -18.71
N TYR A 31 -5.73 7.20 -19.33
CA TYR A 31 -6.90 6.36 -19.09
C TYR A 31 -7.60 5.98 -20.39
N CYS A 32 -8.09 4.75 -20.47
CA CYS A 32 -8.74 4.21 -21.67
C CYS A 32 -10.12 4.84 -21.91
N SER A 33 -10.81 5.31 -20.86
CA SER A 33 -12.14 5.92 -20.97
C SER A 33 -12.39 6.97 -19.88
N SER A 34 -13.43 7.78 -20.09
CA SER A 34 -13.96 8.71 -19.07
C SER A 34 -14.36 7.96 -17.80
N ARG A 35 -14.98 6.77 -17.93
CA ARG A 35 -15.33 5.90 -16.81
C ARG A 35 -14.12 5.54 -15.94
N CYS A 36 -12.99 5.16 -16.55
CA CYS A 36 -11.75 4.86 -15.80
C CYS A 36 -11.14 6.11 -15.16
N ARG A 37 -11.23 7.27 -15.82
CA ARG A 37 -10.80 8.54 -15.23
C ARG A 37 -11.63 8.89 -14.00
N SER A 38 -12.96 8.80 -14.07
CA SER A 38 -13.86 9.08 -12.95
C SER A 38 -13.70 8.04 -11.83
N ALA A 39 -13.45 6.77 -12.16
CA ALA A 39 -13.16 5.73 -11.17
C ALA A 39 -11.85 6.02 -10.42
N ALA A 40 -10.77 6.36 -11.12
CA ALA A 40 -9.52 6.78 -10.51
C ALA A 40 -9.69 8.04 -9.64
N TYR A 41 -10.48 9.02 -10.10
CA TYR A 41 -10.81 10.21 -9.31
C TYR A 41 -11.58 9.85 -8.03
N ARG A 42 -12.63 9.03 -8.13
CA ARG A 42 -13.40 8.59 -6.96
C ARG A 42 -12.58 7.73 -6.00
N SER A 43 -11.68 6.90 -6.51
CA SER A 43 -10.75 6.12 -5.69
C SER A 43 -9.85 7.03 -4.86
N ARG A 44 -9.29 8.08 -5.49
CA ARG A 44 -8.51 9.10 -4.79
C ARG A 44 -9.36 9.83 -3.75
N PHE A 45 -10.59 10.20 -4.09
CA PHE A 45 -11.45 10.92 -3.15
C PHE A 45 -11.93 10.05 -1.98
N ARG A 46 -12.23 8.76 -2.22
CA ARG A 46 -12.60 7.78 -1.18
C ARG A 46 -11.43 7.45 -0.26
N ALA A 47 -10.22 7.35 -0.81
CA ALA A 47 -8.99 7.21 -0.03
C ALA A 47 -8.66 8.46 0.81
N TRP A 48 -9.36 9.58 0.62
CA TRP A 48 -9.13 10.81 1.37
C TRP A 48 -10.34 11.19 2.23
N SER A 49 -11.52 10.62 1.99
CA SER A 49 -12.71 10.87 2.79
C SER A 49 -12.62 10.20 4.16
N PHE A 50 -11.96 9.05 4.29
CA PHE A 50 -11.74 8.42 5.61
C PHE A 50 -10.81 9.23 6.52
N LEU A 51 -9.97 10.11 5.95
CA LEU A 51 -9.14 11.06 6.69
C LEU A 51 -9.88 12.34 7.07
N LYS A 52 -11.07 12.60 6.48
CA LYS A 52 -11.87 13.81 6.70
C LYS A 52 -13.12 13.59 7.54
N THR A 53 -13.63 12.36 7.62
CA THR A 53 -14.46 11.99 8.75
C THR A 53 -13.57 12.13 9.97
N GLU A 54 -13.96 12.99 10.91
CA GLU A 54 -13.30 13.08 12.21
C GLU A 54 -13.00 11.66 12.65
N ALA A 55 -11.71 11.32 12.68
CA ALA A 55 -11.23 9.99 12.92
C ALA A 55 -12.04 9.45 14.12
N PRO A 56 -12.66 8.25 14.05
CA PRO A 56 -13.15 7.65 15.28
C PRO A 56 -11.97 7.73 16.22
N PRO A 57 -12.09 8.47 17.33
CA PRO A 57 -10.90 8.87 18.02
C PRO A 57 -10.35 7.54 18.49
N LEU A 58 -9.09 7.28 18.15
CA LEU A 58 -8.25 6.43 18.96
C LEU A 58 -8.09 7.14 20.33
N ALA A 59 -9.20 7.54 20.97
CA ALA A 59 -9.33 8.28 22.23
C ALA A 59 -8.87 7.44 23.42
N PHE A 60 -8.43 6.22 23.18
CA PHE A 60 -7.74 5.38 24.16
C PHE A 60 -6.24 5.25 23.89
N ALA A 61 -5.68 5.92 22.88
CA ALA A 61 -4.24 6.06 22.76
C ALA A 61 -3.79 7.21 23.66
N ALA A 62 -3.70 6.94 24.97
CA ALA A 62 -3.02 7.81 25.91
C ALA A 62 -1.58 8.12 25.46
N ASP A 63 -1.04 7.30 24.54
CA ASP A 63 0.30 7.46 23.98
C ASP A 63 0.28 7.42 22.43
N ALA A 64 -0.50 8.31 21.79
CA ALA A 64 -0.43 8.49 20.33
C ALA A 64 1.02 8.81 19.84
N GLU A 65 1.83 9.37 20.73
CA GLU A 65 3.27 9.61 20.55
C GLU A 65 4.10 8.31 20.57
N LEU A 66 3.73 7.33 21.41
CA LEU A 66 4.36 6.00 21.47
C LEU A 66 4.06 5.15 20.23
N LEU A 67 2.90 5.37 19.59
CA LEU A 67 2.51 4.70 18.35
C LEU A 67 2.98 5.42 17.09
N GLY A 68 3.68 6.55 17.21
CA GLY A 68 4.13 7.35 16.06
C GLY A 68 3.01 7.98 15.22
N LEU A 69 1.76 7.91 15.69
CA LEU A 69 0.57 8.40 14.98
C LEU A 69 0.44 9.94 15.02
N GLY A 70 1.32 10.62 15.76
CA GLY A 70 1.41 12.08 15.81
C GLY A 70 2.11 12.72 14.61
N GLN A 71 2.78 11.93 13.77
CA GLN A 71 3.28 12.44 12.50
C GLN A 71 2.11 12.50 11.52
N GLY A 72 1.71 13.72 11.14
CA GLY A 72 0.61 13.93 10.20
C GLY A 72 0.80 13.15 8.90
N VAL A 73 -0.29 12.96 8.15
CA VAL A 73 -0.26 12.21 6.88
C VAL A 73 0.87 12.74 5.98
N PRO A 74 1.85 11.88 5.59
CA PRO A 74 2.98 12.33 4.79
C PRO A 74 2.49 12.84 3.44
N ARG A 75 3.17 13.85 2.89
CA ARG A 75 2.88 14.31 1.52
C ARG A 75 3.22 13.20 0.53
N PRO A 76 2.57 13.14 -0.65
CA PRO A 76 2.89 12.12 -1.65
C PRO A 76 4.37 12.10 -2.07
N GLU A 77 5.04 13.26 -2.05
CA GLU A 77 6.48 13.36 -2.36
C GLU A 77 7.39 12.78 -1.27
N GLU A 78 6.91 12.71 -0.03
CA GLU A 78 7.64 12.25 1.16
C GLU A 78 7.45 10.75 1.40
N SER A 79 6.46 10.13 0.76
CA SER A 79 6.19 8.69 0.87
C SER A 79 7.16 7.89 0.01
N THR A 80 8.20 7.34 0.64
CA THR A 80 9.20 6.49 0.00
C THR A 80 8.80 5.01 0.09
N ALA A 81 9.37 4.17 -0.78
CA ALA A 81 9.21 2.72 -0.70
C ALA A 81 9.64 2.15 0.67
N ALA A 82 10.66 2.75 1.30
CA ALA A 82 11.11 2.37 2.64
C ALA A 82 10.03 2.66 3.70
N SER A 83 9.45 3.87 3.71
CA SER A 83 8.37 4.22 4.65
C SER A 83 7.12 3.36 4.48
N VAL A 84 6.78 2.99 3.23
CA VAL A 84 5.66 2.07 2.95
C VAL A 84 6.00 0.67 3.46
N SER A 85 7.22 0.19 3.25
CA SER A 85 7.67 -1.13 3.72
C SER A 85 7.65 -1.22 5.25
N GLU A 86 8.10 -0.18 5.94
CA GLU A 86 8.03 -0.09 7.40
C GLU A 86 6.57 -0.15 7.90
N THR A 87 5.68 0.61 7.27
CA THR A 87 4.24 0.57 7.59
C THR A 87 3.65 -0.83 7.38
N LEU A 88 4.03 -1.53 6.31
CA LEU A 88 3.59 -2.90 6.04
C LEU A 88 4.11 -3.89 7.09
N LEU A 89 5.36 -3.76 7.52
CA LEU A 89 5.92 -4.60 8.58
C LEU A 89 5.18 -4.39 9.91
N THR A 90 4.85 -3.14 10.24
CA THR A 90 4.03 -2.82 11.42
C THR A 90 2.65 -3.46 11.33
N ALA A 91 1.99 -3.40 10.17
CA ALA A 91 0.69 -4.06 9.97
C ALA A 91 0.78 -5.59 10.13
N LEU A 92 1.83 -6.21 9.60
CA LEU A 92 2.09 -7.65 9.76
C LEU A 92 2.36 -8.02 11.22
N PHE A 93 3.09 -7.18 11.97
CA PHE A 93 3.30 -7.38 13.40
C PHE A 93 1.98 -7.32 14.17
N VAL A 94 1.15 -6.31 13.93
CA VAL A 94 -0.20 -6.20 14.53
C VAL A 94 -1.05 -7.44 14.22
N CYS A 95 -1.01 -7.93 12.98
CA CYS A 95 -1.69 -9.17 12.61
C CYS A 95 -1.21 -10.36 13.46
N ALA A 96 0.11 -10.54 13.59
CA ALA A 96 0.69 -11.62 14.39
C ALA A 96 0.31 -11.53 15.88
N GLU A 97 0.30 -10.32 16.45
CA GLU A 97 -0.14 -10.08 17.83
C GLU A 97 -1.61 -10.43 18.04
N LEU A 98 -2.49 -10.03 17.11
CA LEU A 98 -3.92 -10.38 17.17
C LEU A 98 -4.14 -11.89 17.06
N ARG A 99 -3.35 -12.60 16.24
CA ARG A 99 -3.39 -14.08 16.20
C ARG A 99 -2.95 -14.70 17.52
N ARG A 100 -1.96 -14.14 18.21
CA ARG A 100 -1.57 -14.65 19.54
C ARG A 100 -2.71 -14.45 20.53
N HIS A 101 -3.36 -13.29 20.51
CA HIS A 101 -4.51 -13.01 21.37
C HIS A 101 -5.77 -13.80 21.02
N SER A 102 -5.93 -14.26 19.77
CA SER A 102 -7.04 -15.16 19.42
C SER A 102 -6.95 -16.52 20.11
N ILE A 103 -5.78 -16.88 20.65
CA ILE A 103 -5.56 -18.09 21.43
C ILE A 103 -5.60 -17.78 22.94
N ALA A 104 -4.97 -16.67 23.35
CA ALA A 104 -4.72 -16.39 24.76
C ALA A 104 -5.83 -15.58 25.48
N ALA A 105 -6.68 -14.86 24.75
CA ALA A 105 -7.71 -13.99 25.35
C ALA A 105 -8.97 -14.76 25.79
N VAL A 106 -9.82 -14.10 26.58
CA VAL A 106 -11.15 -14.64 26.93
C VAL A 106 -12.01 -14.82 25.67
N PRO A 107 -12.94 -15.80 25.62
CA PRO A 107 -13.54 -16.27 24.37
C PRO A 107 -14.18 -15.20 23.47
N PRO A 108 -14.94 -14.21 24.00
CA PRO A 108 -15.52 -13.17 23.15
C PRO A 108 -14.49 -12.25 22.48
N LEU A 109 -13.35 -12.02 23.14
CA LEU A 109 -12.25 -11.21 22.60
C LEU A 109 -11.38 -12.03 21.66
N ALA A 110 -11.10 -13.28 22.02
CA ALA A 110 -10.33 -14.21 21.21
C ALA A 110 -10.89 -14.34 19.78
N ALA A 111 -12.21 -14.55 19.67
CA ALA A 111 -12.90 -14.64 18.38
C ALA A 111 -12.76 -13.34 17.55
N ARG A 112 -12.86 -12.17 18.19
CA ARG A 112 -12.72 -10.88 17.52
C ARG A 112 -11.28 -10.65 17.05
N CYS A 113 -10.29 -10.97 17.88
CA CYS A 113 -8.88 -10.89 17.50
C CYS A 113 -8.58 -11.78 16.29
N GLY A 114 -9.12 -13.00 16.26
CA GLY A 114 -8.98 -13.91 15.12
C GLY A 114 -9.59 -13.34 13.84
N ALA A 115 -10.83 -12.85 13.90
CA ALA A 115 -11.52 -12.29 12.74
C ALA A 115 -10.80 -11.05 12.17
N VAL A 116 -10.28 -10.17 13.03
CA VAL A 116 -9.53 -8.99 12.58
C VAL A 116 -8.19 -9.39 11.95
N ALA A 117 -7.46 -10.34 12.55
CA ALA A 117 -6.22 -10.84 11.98
C ALA A 117 -6.44 -11.44 10.58
N GLU A 118 -7.47 -12.29 10.43
CA GLU A 118 -7.82 -12.88 9.14
C GLU A 118 -8.17 -11.82 8.08
N ALA A 119 -8.96 -10.81 8.46
CA ALA A 119 -9.29 -9.71 7.55
C ALA A 119 -8.06 -8.90 7.12
N LEU A 120 -7.12 -8.66 8.04
CA LEU A 120 -5.85 -8.00 7.74
C LEU A 120 -4.99 -8.84 6.79
N ASP A 121 -4.87 -10.15 7.04
CA ASP A 121 -4.11 -11.05 6.18
C ASP A 121 -4.63 -11.09 4.75
N VAL A 122 -5.96 -11.18 4.59
CA VAL A 122 -6.61 -11.17 3.28
C VAL A 122 -6.33 -9.85 2.57
N ALA A 123 -6.48 -8.72 3.25
CA ALA A 123 -6.23 -7.40 2.67
C ALA A 123 -4.75 -7.22 2.28
N LEU A 124 -3.82 -7.56 3.17
CA LEU A 124 -2.38 -7.45 2.92
C LEU A 124 -1.93 -8.35 1.77
N SER A 125 -2.44 -9.58 1.72
CA SER A 125 -2.13 -10.53 0.65
C SER A 125 -2.68 -10.07 -0.70
N HIS A 126 -3.91 -9.54 -0.72
CA HIS A 126 -4.55 -9.07 -1.94
C HIS A 126 -3.82 -7.85 -2.54
N GLU A 127 -3.49 -6.85 -1.72
CA GLU A 127 -2.92 -5.59 -2.21
C GLU A 127 -1.39 -5.64 -2.37
N PHE A 128 -0.69 -6.38 -1.50
CA PHE A 128 0.77 -6.36 -1.42
C PHE A 128 1.45 -7.71 -1.65
N GLY A 129 0.69 -8.81 -1.73
CA GLY A 129 1.24 -10.16 -1.93
C GLY A 129 2.24 -10.28 -3.08
N PRO A 130 1.94 -9.76 -4.29
CA PRO A 130 2.89 -9.78 -5.40
C PRO A 130 4.20 -9.01 -5.13
N LEU A 131 4.12 -7.92 -4.37
CA LEU A 131 5.29 -7.09 -4.01
C LEU A 131 6.15 -7.78 -2.94
N LEU A 132 5.52 -8.37 -1.94
CA LEU A 132 6.20 -9.15 -0.90
C LEU A 132 6.90 -10.39 -1.49
N ALA A 133 6.27 -11.05 -2.45
CA ALA A 133 6.86 -12.19 -3.16
C ALA A 133 8.04 -11.80 -4.07
N ALA A 134 7.99 -10.60 -4.68
CA ALA A 134 9.06 -10.11 -5.55
C ALA A 134 10.32 -9.70 -4.75
N GLY A 135 10.16 -9.10 -3.57
CA GLY A 135 11.29 -8.71 -2.72
C GLY A 135 12.15 -9.89 -2.24
N HIS A 136 11.53 -11.06 -2.05
CA HIS A 136 12.28 -12.29 -1.72
C HIS A 136 13.19 -12.79 -2.86
N LYS A 137 12.88 -12.47 -4.12
CA LYS A 137 13.69 -12.89 -5.28
C LYS A 137 14.90 -12.00 -5.54
N GLN A 138 14.97 -10.79 -4.98
CA GLN A 138 16.12 -9.89 -5.18
C GLN A 138 17.26 -10.14 -4.18
N ARG A 139 17.04 -10.96 -3.13
CA ARG A 139 18.10 -11.49 -2.27
C ARG A 139 18.60 -12.84 -2.82
N ASP A 140 19.18 -12.82 -4.02
CA ASP A 140 20.07 -13.92 -4.40
C ASP A 140 21.46 -13.65 -3.76
N PRO A 141 22.10 -14.67 -3.18
CA PRO A 141 23.32 -14.51 -2.41
C PRO A 141 24.49 -14.11 -3.32
N GLU A 142 25.18 -13.05 -2.89
CA GLU A 142 26.52 -12.68 -3.32
C GLU A 142 27.39 -13.95 -3.43
N SER A 143 27.81 -14.28 -4.65
CA SER A 143 28.67 -15.42 -4.91
C SER A 143 29.96 -15.29 -4.10
N PRO A 144 30.41 -16.33 -3.39
CA PRO A 144 31.64 -16.25 -2.63
C PRO A 144 32.82 -16.02 -3.58
N PRO A 145 33.82 -15.20 -3.20
CA PRO A 145 34.98 -14.95 -4.04
C PRO A 145 35.75 -16.26 -4.24
N GLU A 146 35.98 -16.62 -5.51
CA GLU A 146 36.88 -17.68 -5.92
C GLU A 146 38.28 -17.39 -5.34
N ARG A 147 38.73 -18.23 -4.41
CA ARG A 147 40.10 -18.17 -3.89
C ARG A 147 41.01 -18.86 -4.90
N SER A 148 41.95 -18.09 -5.44
CA SER A 148 43.15 -18.58 -6.15
C SER A 148 44.24 -18.99 -5.16
#